data_AF-A0A1N6LZT1-F1
#
_entry.id   AF-A0A1N6LZT1-F1
#
_cell.length_a   1.000
_cell.length_b   1.000
_cell.length_c   1.000
_cell.angle_alpha   90.00
_cell.angle_beta   90.00
_cell.angle_gamma   90.00
#
_symmetry.space_group_name_H-M   'P 1'
#
loop_
_entity.id
_entity.type
_entity.pdbx_description
1 polymer ?
#
loop_
_entity_poly.entity_id
_entity_poly.type
_entity_poly.pdbx_seq_one_letter_code
_entity_poly.pdbx_strand_id
1 'polypeptide(L)'
;MQTGLGLVVGVTGPLALNVLTKQLKSKDSIIATSSLFMTISHLTKIPVYLTVTASLLTDLNLIIDMIIGAVWGSFLGTRLRLRSNNERMIQIIKMLLSLFAVKMIVQGVI
;
A
#
# COMPACT_ATOMS: atom_id res chain seq x y z
N MET A 1 -4.68 -10.88 10.00
CA MET A 1 -4.20 -12.03 9.19
C MET A 1 -4.63 -11.85 7.75
N GLN A 2 -3.69 -11.63 6.84
CA GLN A 2 -3.91 -11.60 5.39
C GLN A 2 -3.95 -13.06 4.92
N THR A 3 -5.08 -13.74 5.11
CA THR A 3 -5.22 -15.16 4.78
C THR A 3 -5.53 -15.37 3.30
N GLY A 4 -5.06 -16.51 2.76
CA GLY A 4 -5.52 -17.18 1.52
C GLY A 4 -5.61 -16.35 0.25
N LEU A 5 -6.66 -15.52 0.13
CA LEU A 5 -6.89 -14.65 -1.02
C LEU A 5 -5.74 -13.66 -1.22
N GLY A 6 -5.13 -13.15 -0.14
CA GLY A 6 -4.02 -12.20 -0.25
C GLY A 6 -2.76 -12.76 -0.91
N LEU A 7 -2.58 -14.09 -0.97
CA LEU A 7 -1.50 -14.75 -1.71
C LEU A 7 -1.86 -14.97 -3.19
N VAL A 8 -3.13 -15.25 -3.49
CA VAL A 8 -3.62 -15.54 -4.85
C VAL A 8 -3.86 -14.27 -5.68
N VAL A 9 -4.44 -13.22 -5.07
CA VAL A 9 -4.65 -11.92 -5.74
C VAL A 9 -3.55 -10.89 -5.44
N GLY A 10 -2.42 -11.38 -4.91
CA GLY A 10 -1.19 -10.62 -4.72
C GLY A 10 -1.11 -9.90 -3.37
N VAL A 11 -0.04 -10.18 -2.65
CA VAL A 11 0.50 -9.29 -1.61
C VAL A 11 1.06 -8.07 -2.35
N THR A 12 0.17 -7.22 -2.88
CA THR A 12 0.53 -6.12 -3.77
C THR A 12 1.14 -4.92 -3.04
N GLY A 13 1.22 -4.96 -1.71
CA GLY A 13 1.83 -3.90 -0.90
C GLY A 13 3.37 -3.97 -0.92
N PRO A 14 4.03 -4.42 0.16
CA PRO A 14 5.49 -4.35 0.25
C PRO A 14 6.22 -5.27 -0.74
N LEU A 15 5.66 -6.45 -1.04
CA LEU A 15 6.31 -7.44 -1.89
C LEU A 15 6.39 -6.99 -3.35
N ALA A 16 5.26 -6.52 -3.91
CA ALA A 16 5.24 -5.97 -5.26
C ALA A 16 6.15 -4.75 -5.37
N LEU A 17 6.11 -3.83 -4.39
CA LEU A 17 6.97 -2.65 -4.40
C LEU A 17 8.47 -3.02 -4.36
N ASN A 18 8.87 -4.08 -3.62
CA ASN A 18 10.24 -4.59 -3.61
C ASN A 18 10.67 -5.08 -5.01
N VAL A 19 9.84 -5.89 -5.66
CA VAL A 19 10.09 -6.38 -7.02
C VAL A 19 10.21 -5.21 -8.00
N LEU A 20 9.29 -4.25 -7.93
CA LEU A 20 9.30 -3.07 -8.79
C LEU A 20 10.56 -2.22 -8.59
N THR A 21 11.03 -2.02 -7.35
CA THR A 21 12.30 -1.30 -7.10
C THR A 21 13.55 -2.00 -7.63
N LYS A 22 13.46 -3.29 -8.01
CA LYS A 22 14.55 -4.03 -8.67
C LYS A 22 14.41 -4.01 -10.20
N GLN A 23 13.18 -4.02 -10.71
CA GLN A 23 12.86 -4.09 -12.14
C GLN A 23 12.85 -2.70 -12.82
N LEU A 24 12.47 -1.66 -12.09
CA LEU A 24 12.26 -0.32 -12.63
C LEU A 24 13.30 0.65 -12.09
N LYS A 25 13.81 1.53 -12.97
CA LYS A 25 14.82 2.53 -12.60
C LYS A 25 14.23 3.87 -12.15
N SER A 26 12.99 4.18 -12.56
CA SER A 26 12.33 5.46 -12.24
C SER A 26 11.38 5.32 -11.04
N LYS A 27 11.49 6.23 -10.08
CA LYS A 27 10.61 6.37 -8.91
C LYS A 27 9.15 6.52 -9.32
N ASP A 28 8.90 7.22 -10.43
CA ASP A 28 7.55 7.52 -10.88
C ASP A 28 6.91 6.29 -11.51
N SER A 29 7.68 5.52 -12.30
CA SER A 29 7.23 4.22 -12.83
C SER A 29 6.97 3.22 -11.71
N ILE A 30 7.86 3.15 -10.70
CA ILE A 30 7.68 2.28 -9.53
C ILE A 30 6.35 2.60 -8.83
N ILE A 31 6.11 3.87 -8.54
CA ILE A 31 4.93 4.29 -7.77
C ILE A 31 3.65 4.18 -8.63
N ALA A 32 3.71 4.53 -9.92
CA ALA A 32 2.57 4.42 -10.83
C ALA A 32 2.14 2.95 -10.98
N THR A 33 3.06 2.03 -11.30
CA THR A 33 2.72 0.61 -11.44
C THR A 33 2.26 0.01 -10.12
N SER A 34 2.87 0.37 -8.98
CA SER A 34 2.40 -0.05 -7.66
C SER A 34 0.99 0.45 -7.37
N SER A 35 0.66 1.69 -7.73
CA SER A 35 -0.67 2.26 -7.54
C SER A 35 -1.72 1.57 -8.41
N LEU A 36 -1.38 1.19 -9.66
CA LEU A 36 -2.26 0.41 -10.51
C LEU A 36 -2.57 -0.97 -9.92
N PHE A 37 -1.56 -1.69 -9.43
CA PHE A 37 -1.77 -2.96 -8.75
C PHE A 37 -2.67 -2.82 -7.52
N MET A 38 -2.46 -1.78 -6.72
CA MET A 38 -3.29 -1.50 -5.55
C MET A 38 -4.74 -1.17 -5.93
N THR A 39 -4.95 -0.34 -6.95
CA THR A 39 -6.29 -0.03 -7.48
C THR A 39 -7.02 -1.30 -7.91
N ILE A 40 -6.37 -2.18 -8.69
CA ILE A 40 -6.96 -3.45 -9.12
C ILE A 40 -7.30 -4.31 -7.90
N SER A 41 -6.37 -4.50 -6.96
CA SER A 41 -6.60 -5.29 -5.75
C SER A 41 -7.75 -4.75 -4.88
N HIS A 42 -7.92 -3.43 -4.80
CA HIS A 42 -9.04 -2.83 -4.06
C HIS A 42 -10.36 -2.95 -4.82
N LEU A 43 -10.36 -2.86 -6.15
CA LEU A 43 -11.54 -3.07 -6.98
C LEU A 43 -12.12 -4.49 -6.78
N THR A 44 -11.25 -5.49 -6.68
CA THR A 44 -11.65 -6.87 -6.38
C THR A 44 -12.32 -7.04 -5.01
N LYS A 45 -12.14 -6.11 -4.07
CA LYS A 45 -12.79 -6.16 -2.74
C LYS A 45 -14.21 -5.60 -2.74
N ILE A 46 -14.64 -4.89 -3.78
CA ILE A 46 -15.98 -4.27 -3.85
C ILE A 46 -17.10 -5.31 -3.67
N PRO A 47 -17.11 -6.48 -4.35
CA PRO A 47 -18.17 -7.48 -4.18
C PRO A 47 -18.25 -8.03 -2.74
N VAL A 48 -17.10 -8.16 -2.08
CA VAL A 48 -17.02 -8.65 -0.70
C VAL A 48 -17.56 -7.63 0.28
N TYR A 49 -17.29 -6.34 0.09
CA TYR A 49 -17.82 -5.32 0.98
C TYR A 49 -19.32 -5.07 0.78
N LEU A 50 -19.87 -5.29 -0.42
CA LEU A 50 -21.31 -5.21 -0.65
C LEU A 50 -22.09 -6.17 0.27
N THR A 51 -21.56 -7.36 0.55
CA THR A 51 -22.22 -8.34 1.43
C THR A 51 -22.10 -8.03 2.93
N VAL A 52 -21.18 -7.15 3.33
CA VAL A 52 -20.90 -6.80 4.74
C VAL A 52 -21.23 -5.33 5.05
N THR A 53 -21.86 -4.61 4.10
CA THR A 53 -22.12 -3.16 4.14
C THR A 53 -22.79 -2.69 5.44
N ALA A 54 -23.73 -3.47 6.00
CA ALA A 54 -24.42 -3.10 7.23
C ALA A 54 -23.47 -2.94 8.44
N SER A 55 -22.40 -3.75 8.53
CA SER A 55 -21.39 -3.64 9.58
C SER A 55 -20.41 -2.49 9.35
N LEU A 56 -20.18 -2.09 8.09
CA LEU A 56 -19.33 -0.93 7.78
C LEU A 56 -19.98 0.39 8.23
N LEU A 57 -21.32 0.48 8.17
CA LEU A 57 -22.04 1.69 8.59
C LEU A 57 -22.00 1.91 10.11
N THR A 58 -21.66 0.89 10.90
CA THR A 58 -21.50 1.02 12.36
C THR A 58 -20.25 1.82 12.73
N ASP A 59 -19.20 1.76 11.91
CA ASP A 59 -17.89 2.36 12.17
C ASP A 59 -17.59 3.56 11.24
N LEU A 60 -18.62 4.36 10.89
CA LEU A 60 -18.48 5.50 9.98
C LEU A 60 -17.42 6.52 10.42
N ASN A 61 -17.28 6.77 11.73
CA ASN A 61 -16.27 7.69 12.26
C ASN A 61 -14.85 7.21 11.93
N LEU A 62 -14.58 5.91 12.14
CA LEU A 62 -13.29 5.30 11.81
C LEU A 62 -13.00 5.41 10.30
N ILE A 63 -14.02 5.18 9.47
CA ILE A 63 -13.89 5.26 8.00
C ILE A 63 -13.54 6.69 7.59
N ILE A 64 -14.17 7.71 8.18
CA ILE A 64 -13.88 9.12 7.90
C ILE A 64 -12.42 9.44 8.27
N ASP A 65 -11.95 9.03 9.45
CA ASP A 65 -10.57 9.23 9.87
C ASP A 65 -9.57 8.58 8.91
N MET A 66 -9.87 7.35 8.46
CA MET A 66 -9.06 6.65 7.46
C MET A 66 -9.02 7.38 6.11
N ILE A 67 -10.16 7.90 5.64
CA ILE A 67 -10.23 8.67 4.39
C ILE A 67 -9.39 9.94 4.50
N ILE A 68 -9.55 10.70 5.59
CA ILE A 68 -8.78 11.93 5.81
C ILE A 68 -7.28 11.61 5.84
N GLY A 69 -6.89 10.59 6.62
CA GLY A 69 -5.49 10.16 6.71
C GLY A 69 -4.92 9.71 5.36
N ALA A 70 -5.69 8.96 4.57
CA ALA A 70 -5.27 8.50 3.24
C ALA A 70 -5.12 9.67 2.25
N VAL A 71 -6.06 10.61 2.24
CA VAL A 71 -6.01 11.79 1.35
C VAL A 71 -4.83 12.69 1.72
N TRP A 72 -4.66 12.99 3.01
CA TRP A 72 -3.54 13.79 3.51
C TRP A 72 -2.19 13.12 3.22
N GLY A 73 -2.07 11.83 3.53
CA GLY A 73 -0.85 11.06 3.25
C GLY A 73 -0.51 11.02 1.76
N SER A 74 -1.51 10.85 0.88
CA SER A 74 -1.32 10.83 -0.57
C SER A 74 -0.87 12.20 -1.10
N PHE A 75 -1.48 13.29 -0.62
CA PHE A 75 -1.09 14.64 -1.00
C PHE A 75 0.34 14.96 -0.58
N LEU A 76 0.67 14.71 0.69
CA LEU A 76 2.00 14.96 1.24
C LEU A 76 3.06 14.08 0.57
N GLY A 77 2.77 12.79 0.40
CA GLY A 77 3.64 11.83 -0.29
C GLY A 77 3.91 12.20 -1.73
N THR A 78 2.91 12.68 -2.48
CA THR A 78 3.08 13.14 -3.86
C THR A 78 4.01 14.35 -3.93
N ARG A 79 3.85 15.31 -3.01
CA ARG A 79 4.69 16.52 -2.96
C ARG A 79 6.15 16.19 -2.62
N LEU A 80 6.38 15.26 -1.70
CA LEU A 80 7.71 14.74 -1.35
C LEU A 80 8.33 13.97 -2.52
N ARG A 81 7.54 13.16 -3.24
CA ARG A 81 7.98 12.44 -4.46
C ARG A 81 8.49 13.36 -5.55
N LEU A 82 7.73 14.41 -5.85
CA LEU A 82 8.09 15.36 -6.90
C LEU A 82 9.35 16.16 -6.56
N ARG A 83 9.58 16.48 -5.28
CA ARG A 83 10.77 17.23 -4.82
C ARG A 83 12.03 16.37 -4.62
N SER A 84 11.89 15.05 -4.48
CA SER A 84 13.03 14.15 -4.24
C SER A 84 13.75 13.75 -5.53
N ASN A 85 15.08 13.59 -5.46
CA ASN A 85 15.83 12.91 -6.51
C ASN A 85 15.41 11.42 -6.58
N ASN A 86 15.51 10.84 -7.78
CA ASN A 86 15.18 9.45 -8.09
C ASN A 86 15.89 8.45 -7.18
N GLU A 87 17.22 8.58 -7.03
CA GLU A 87 18.01 7.67 -6.22
C GLU A 87 17.65 7.73 -4.73
N ARG A 88 17.50 8.95 -4.20
CA ARG A 88 17.10 9.17 -2.80
C ARG A 88 15.73 8.59 -2.52
N MET A 89 14.77 8.77 -3.43
CA MET A 89 13.42 8.20 -3.26
C MET A 89 13.46 6.67 -3.28
N ILE A 90 14.20 6.06 -4.19
CA ILE A 90 14.33 4.59 -4.26
C ILE A 90 15.03 4.05 -2.98
N GLN A 91 16.03 4.75 -2.46
CA GLN A 91 16.68 4.40 -1.20
C GLN A 91 15.71 4.46 -0.01
N ILE A 92 14.91 5.53 0.09
CA ILE A 92 13.87 5.66 1.12
C ILE A 92 12.85 4.52 1.02
N ILE A 93 12.37 4.21 -0.19
CA ILE A 93 11.44 3.09 -0.40
C ILE A 93 12.07 1.77 0.08
N LYS A 94 13.33 1.49 -0.26
CA LYS A 94 14.04 0.28 0.18
C LYS A 94 14.20 0.21 1.70
N MET A 95 14.52 1.33 2.35
CA MET A 95 14.63 1.41 3.80
C MET A 95 13.28 1.12 4.48
N LEU A 96 12.20 1.75 3.98
CA LEU A 96 10.84 1.50 4.47
C LEU A 96 10.44 0.03 4.28
N LEU A 97 10.73 -0.57 3.13
CA LEU A 97 10.46 -1.99 2.87
C LEU A 97 11.20 -2.90 3.86
N SER A 98 12.44 -2.56 4.21
CA SER A 98 13.22 -3.30 5.21
C SER A 98 12.61 -3.17 6.60
N LEU A 99 12.20 -1.95 7.00
CA LEU A 99 11.49 -1.72 8.26
C LEU A 99 10.16 -2.49 8.32
N PHE A 100 9.40 -2.52 7.22
CA PHE A 100 8.18 -3.31 7.11
C PHE A 100 8.44 -4.81 7.26
N ALA A 101 9.51 -5.33 6.65
CA ALA A 101 9.90 -6.73 6.80
C ALA A 101 10.21 -7.07 8.26
N VAL A 102 10.98 -6.21 8.96
CA VAL A 102 11.27 -6.38 10.39
C VAL A 102 9.99 -6.36 11.21
N LYS A 103 9.10 -5.39 10.97
CA LYS A 103 7.79 -5.31 11.64
C LYS A 103 6.97 -6.60 11.44
N MET A 104 6.93 -7.14 10.22
CA MET A 104 6.19 -8.37 9.94
C MET A 104 6.79 -9.59 10.63
N ILE A 105 8.12 -9.68 10.74
CA ILE A 105 8.78 -10.75 11.50
C ILE A 105 8.41 -10.64 12.98
N VAL A 106 8.54 -9.46 13.57
CA VAL A 106 8.21 -9.23 15.00
C VAL A 106 6.75 -9.58 15.27
N GLN A 107 5.82 -9.13 14.43
CA GLN A 107 4.39 -9.42 14.55
C GLN A 107 4.01 -10.87 14.19
N GLY A 108 4.89 -11.62 13.52
CA GLY A 108 4.69 -13.04 13.23
C GLY A 108 5.23 -13.96 14.33
N VAL A 109 6.15 -13.45 15.15
CA VAL A 109 6.79 -14.18 16.27
C VAL A 109 6.08 -13.90 17.61
N ILE A 110 5.52 -12.70 17.77
CA ILE A 110 4.70 -12.26 18.92
C ILE A 110 3.22 -12.34 18.53
#